data_AF-A0A6B3I9U0-F1
#
_entry.id   AF-A0A6B3I9U0-F1
#
_cell.length_a   1.000
_cell.length_b   1.000
_cell.length_c   1.000
_cell.angle_alpha   90.00
_cell.angle_beta   90.00
_cell.angle_gamma   90.00
#
_symmetry.space_group_name_H-M   'P 1'
#
loop_
_entity.id
_entity.type
_entity.pdbx_description
1 polymer ?
#
loop_
_entity_poly.entity_id
_entity_poly.type
_entity_poly.pdbx_seq_one_letter_code
_entity_poly.pdbx_strand_id
1 'polypeptide(L)' 'TANDKLDHRALPDPEPLSPAIGAEVVGESGPHTEIVRGLYADVLGIAEPPAAEAGFLDLGGHSLLAARLAAR' A
#
# COMPACT_ATOMS: atom_id res chain seq x y z
N THR A 1 23.75 -19.10 7.01
CA THR A 1 23.90 -19.59 8.40
C THR A 1 24.95 -20.68 8.46
N ALA A 2 25.44 -21.07 9.65
CA ALA A 2 26.45 -22.13 9.83
C ALA A 2 26.04 -23.52 9.28
N ASN A 3 24.81 -23.67 8.81
CA ASN A 3 24.26 -24.89 8.21
C ASN A 3 23.90 -24.73 6.73
N ASP A 4 24.47 -23.74 6.03
CA ASP A 4 24.21 -23.46 4.61
C ASP A 4 22.73 -23.14 4.27
N LYS A 5 21.91 -22.94 5.30
CA LYS A 5 20.52 -22.50 5.17
C LYS A 5 20.46 -20.97 5.07
N LEU A 6 19.52 -20.49 4.27
CA LEU A 6 19.16 -19.08 4.18
C LEU A 6 18.81 -18.55 5.58
N ASP A 7 19.42 -17.42 5.94
CA ASP A 7 19.09 -16.72 7.17
C ASP A 7 17.92 -15.76 6.89
N HIS A 8 16.69 -16.20 7.16
CA HIS A 8 15.49 -15.39 6.94
C HIS A 8 15.49 -14.08 7.75
N ARG A 9 16.25 -14.00 8.84
CA ARG A 9 16.33 -12.80 9.68
C ARG A 9 17.35 -11.79 9.15
N ALA A 10 18.25 -12.24 8.29
CA ALA A 10 19.19 -11.37 7.58
C ALA A 10 18.60 -10.81 6.28
N LEU A 11 17.36 -11.17 5.94
CA LEU A 11 16.66 -10.54 4.84
C LEU A 11 16.41 -9.06 5.19
N PRO A 12 16.66 -8.14 4.26
CA PRO A 12 16.31 -6.74 4.47
C PRO A 12 14.80 -6.63 4.66
N ASP A 13 14.40 -5.72 5.56
CA ASP A 13 13.00 -5.35 5.68
C ASP A 13 12.50 -4.83 4.33
N PRO A 14 11.25 -5.15 3.94
CA PRO A 14 10.67 -4.58 2.73
C PRO A 14 10.69 -3.06 2.86
N GLU A 15 11.20 -2.37 1.84
CA GLU A 15 11.09 -0.92 1.80
C GLU A 15 9.59 -0.56 1.89
N PRO A 16 9.24 0.48 2.66
CA PRO A 16 7.87 0.95 2.69
C PRO A 16 7.44 1.23 1.25
N LEU A 17 6.36 0.58 0.82
CA LEU A 17 5.85 0.68 -0.53
C LEU A 17 5.68 2.15 -0.87
N SER A 18 6.53 2.64 -1.77
CA SER A 18 6.42 4.01 -2.24
C SER A 18 5.05 4.14 -2.92
N PRO A 19 4.24 5.16 -2.58
CA PRO A 19 2.94 5.38 -3.22
C PRO A 19 3.04 5.62 -4.75
N ALA A 20 4.26 5.70 -5.29
CA ALA A 20 4.59 5.97 -6.69
C ALA A 20 4.85 4.72 -7.56
N ILE A 21 4.76 3.48 -7.05
CA ILE A 21 5.06 2.30 -7.88
C ILE A 21 3.94 2.10 -8.92
N GLY A 22 4.14 2.60 -10.14
CA GLY A 22 3.39 2.24 -11.34
C GLY A 22 2.40 3.26 -11.91
N ALA A 23 2.22 4.44 -11.28
CA ALA A 23 1.25 5.42 -11.77
C ALA A 23 1.91 6.44 -12.72
N GLU A 24 1.67 6.30 -14.02
CA GLU A 24 1.58 7.48 -14.88
C GLU A 24 0.54 8.41 -14.22
N VAL A 25 0.87 9.71 -14.09
CA VAL A 25 -0.04 10.70 -13.49
C VAL A 25 -1.20 10.90 -14.46
N VAL A 26 -2.20 10.01 -14.39
CA VAL A 26 -3.40 10.09 -15.23
C VAL A 26 -4.39 11.04 -14.56
N GLY A 27 -4.28 12.31 -14.94
CA GLY A 27 -5.36 13.31 -14.85
C GLY A 27 -5.78 13.76 -13.45
N GLU A 28 -6.56 14.84 -13.41
CA GLU A 28 -7.19 15.35 -12.19
C GLU A 28 -8.08 14.27 -11.57
N SER A 29 -7.69 13.78 -10.40
CA SER A 29 -8.52 12.90 -9.59
C SER A 29 -9.76 13.66 -9.13
N GLY A 30 -10.95 13.10 -9.38
CA GLY A 30 -12.20 13.67 -8.92
C GLY A 30 -12.32 13.67 -7.38
N PRO A 31 -13.26 14.45 -6.81
CA PRO A 31 -13.40 14.57 -5.36
C PRO A 31 -13.66 13.24 -4.65
N HIS A 32 -14.35 12.29 -5.31
CA HIS A 32 -14.56 10.95 -4.77
C HIS A 32 -13.27 10.13 -4.70
N THR A 33 -12.41 10.24 -5.72
CA THR A 33 -11.12 9.57 -5.75
C THR A 33 -10.25 10.05 -4.60
N GLU A 34 -10.21 11.35 -4.32
CA GLU A 34 -9.41 11.90 -3.22
C GLU A 34 -9.87 11.38 -1.85
N ILE A 35 -11.18 11.24 -1.65
CA ILE A 35 -11.72 10.64 -0.42
C ILE A 35 -11.24 9.19 -0.28
N VAL A 36 -11.34 8.38 -1.33
CA VAL A 36 -10.91 6.98 -1.30
C VAL A 36 -9.41 6.86 -1.05
N ARG A 37 -8.59 7.71 -1.68
CA ARG A 37 -7.13 7.75 -1.47
C ARG A 37 -6.78 8.09 -0.02
N GLY A 38 -7.49 9.04 0.59
CA GLY A 38 -7.35 9.35 2.02
C GLY A 38 -7.74 8.16 2.92
N LEU A 39 -8.83 7.47 2.60
CA LEU A 39 -9.24 6.27 3.33
C LEU A 39 -8.24 5.13 3.21
N TYR A 40 -7.60 4.96 2.05
CA TYR A 40 -6.51 4.02 1.85
C TYR A 40 -5.33 4.37 2.76
N ALA A 41 -4.94 5.64 2.81
CA ALA A 41 -3.84 6.08 3.66
C ALA A 41 -4.07 5.76 5.14
N ASP A 42 -5.28 6.07 5.64
CA ASP A 42 -5.68 5.78 7.01
C ASP A 42 -5.65 4.29 7.37
N VAL A 43 -6.14 3.43 6.47
CA VAL A 43 -6.27 1.99 6.73
C VAL A 43 -4.95 1.27 6.58
N LEU A 44 -4.11 1.68 5.63
CA LEU A 44 -2.80 1.10 5.36
C LEU A 44 -1.70 1.69 6.25
N GLY A 45 -1.96 2.81 6.94
CA GLY A 45 -1.00 3.46 7.82
C GLY A 45 0.16 4.14 7.07
N ILE A 46 -0.09 4.55 5.81
CA ILE A 46 0.89 5.25 4.98
C ILE A 46 0.76 6.76 5.16
N ALA A 47 1.89 7.47 5.11
CA ALA A 47 1.95 8.90 5.41
C ALA A 47 1.24 9.77 4.35
N GLU A 48 1.20 9.30 3.10
CA GLU A 48 0.65 10.04 1.97
C GLU A 48 -0.41 9.21 1.22
N PRO A 49 -1.46 9.85 0.69
CA PRO A 49 -2.45 9.17 -0.14
C PRO A 49 -1.79 8.52 -1.37
N PRO A 50 -2.08 7.24 -1.66
CA PRO A 50 -1.43 6.53 -2.76
C PRO A 50 -1.91 7.06 -4.11
N ALA A 51 -1.27 6.72 -5.23
CA ALA A 51 -1.77 7.12 -6.54
C ALA A 51 -3.21 6.60 -6.80
N ALA A 52 -3.98 7.27 -7.66
CA ALA A 52 -5.37 6.89 -7.94
C ALA A 52 -5.51 5.47 -8.51
N GLU A 53 -4.52 5.02 -9.27
CA GLU A 53 -4.45 3.69 -9.88
C GLU A 53 -3.75 2.65 -8.99
N ALA A 54 -3.33 3.03 -7.77
CA ALA A 54 -2.60 2.12 -6.90
C ALA A 54 -3.49 0.99 -6.37
N GLY A 55 -3.07 -0.25 -6.60
CA GLY A 55 -3.74 -1.43 -6.10
C GLY A 55 -3.66 -1.55 -4.57
N PHE A 56 -4.79 -1.80 -3.91
CA PHE A 56 -4.84 -1.93 -2.45
C PHE A 56 -3.93 -3.03 -1.90
N LEU A 57 -3.85 -4.16 -2.60
CA LEU A 57 -3.02 -5.31 -2.21
C LEU A 57 -1.53 -5.04 -2.44
N ASP A 58 -1.21 -4.31 -3.51
CA ASP A 58 0.17 -3.95 -3.85
C ASP A 58 0.76 -2.99 -2.81
N LEU A 59 -0.08 -2.18 -2.16
CA LEU A 59 0.29 -1.31 -1.05
C LEU A 59 0.38 -2.03 0.32
N GLY A 60 0.29 -3.36 0.34
CA GLY A 60 0.34 -4.15 1.57
C GLY A 60 -1.02 -4.36 2.24
N GLY A 61 -2.11 -3.99 1.57
CA GLY A 61 -3.46 -4.30 2.00
C GLY A 61 -3.73 -5.81 1.95
N HIS A 62 -4.64 -6.26 2.80
CA HIS A 62 -5.10 -7.64 2.84
C HIS A 62 -6.59 -7.71 3.20
N SER A 63 -7.21 -8.88 3.09
CA SER A 63 -8.67 -9.06 3.20
C SER A 63 -9.28 -8.48 4.48
N LEU A 64 -8.59 -8.59 5.61
CA LEU A 64 -9.03 -8.01 6.88
C LEU A 64 -9.09 -6.47 6.83
N LEU A 65 -8.07 -5.82 6.23
CA LEU A 65 -8.07 -4.37 6.06
C LEU A 65 -9.11 -3.92 5.03
N ALA A 66 -9.30 -4.69 3.95
CA ALA A 66 -10.35 -4.40 2.97
C ALA A 66 -11.75 -4.48 3.60
N ALA A 67 -12.00 -5.49 4.45
CA ALA A 67 -13.26 -5.58 5.19
C ALA A 67 -13.46 -4.41 6.16
N ARG A 68 -12.39 -3.96 6.84
CA ARG A 68 -12.43 -2.76 7.70
C ARG A 68 -12.72 -1.51 6.90
N LEU A 69 -12.14 -1.37 5.71
CA LEU A 69 -12.38 -0.25 4.81
C LEU A 69 -13.83 -0.23 4.32
N ALA A 70 -14.39 -1.39 3.95
CA ALA A 70 -15.77 -1.50 3.47
C ALA A 70 -16.83 -1.26 4.57
N ALA A 71 -16.45 -1.39 5.85
CA ALA A 71 -17.32 -1.14 6.99
C ALA A 71 -17.31 0.34 7.46
N ARG A 72 -16.52 1.19 6.81
CA ARG A 72 -16.39 2.62 7.13
C ARG A 72 -17.41 3.46 6.36
#